data_AF-A0A0F2TGJ5-F1
#
_entry.id   AF-A0A0F2TGJ5-F1
#
_cell.length_a   1.000
_cell.length_b   1.000
_cell.length_c   1.000
_cell.angle_alpha   90.00
_cell.angle_beta   90.00
_cell.angle_gamma   90.00
#
_symmetry.space_group_name_H-M   'P 1'
#
loop_
_entity.id
_entity.type
_entity.pdbx_description
1 polymer ?
#
loop_
_entity_poly.entity_id
_entity_poly.type
_entity_poly.pdbx_seq_one_letter_code
_entity_poly.pdbx_strand_id
1 'polypeptide(L)'
;MPEGTWTNFLTGDQVTGPRWVPEQHGFRTLPLLARPDSVIPLGVDDQRPVSAWAEGVELRVHAFADGVERTVVIPRADDPGETARFQLRRTGDRIRVTTDSPHPWQLRIGGPDGPLHVGPAGTAEAELPFEA
;
A
#
# COMPACT_ATOMS: atom_id res chain seq x y z
N MET A 1 -4.91 17.67 10.78
CA MET A 1 -4.15 16.41 10.76
C MET A 1 -2.86 16.54 11.56
N PRO A 2 -2.37 15.44 12.17
CA PRO A 2 -1.07 15.37 12.83
C PRO A 2 0.11 15.61 11.89
N GLU A 3 1.32 15.72 12.46
CA GLU A 3 2.58 15.82 11.72
C GLU A 3 2.78 14.68 10.72
N GLY A 4 3.42 15.01 9.59
CA GLY A 4 3.76 14.08 8.52
C GLY A 4 3.05 14.41 7.20
N THR A 5 3.51 13.76 6.12
CA THR A 5 2.89 13.84 4.80
C THR A 5 1.78 12.80 4.67
N TRP A 6 0.54 13.27 4.63
CA TRP A 6 -0.65 12.45 4.43
C TRP A 6 -0.97 12.38 2.94
N THR A 7 -1.37 11.22 2.45
CA THR A 7 -1.75 11.03 1.04
C THR A 7 -3.26 10.79 0.96
N ASN A 8 -3.99 11.57 0.16
CA ASN A 8 -5.38 11.26 -0.13
C ASN A 8 -5.44 9.94 -0.91
N PHE A 9 -6.09 8.95 -0.32
CA PHE A 9 -6.11 7.58 -0.84
C PHE A 9 -6.84 7.48 -2.19
N LEU A 10 -7.82 8.36 -2.42
CA LEU A 10 -8.67 8.35 -3.61
C LEU A 10 -8.09 9.15 -4.78
N THR A 11 -7.33 10.23 -4.49
CA THR A 11 -6.80 11.13 -5.52
C THR A 11 -5.28 11.07 -5.67
N GLY A 12 -4.57 10.63 -4.63
CA GLY A 12 -3.11 10.67 -4.56
C GLY A 12 -2.53 11.99 -4.06
N ASP A 13 -3.34 13.03 -3.88
CA ASP A 13 -2.87 14.35 -3.43
C ASP A 13 -2.21 14.27 -2.06
N GLN A 14 -1.11 14.99 -1.86
CA GLN A 14 -0.38 15.02 -0.59
C GLN A 14 -0.62 16.29 0.20
N VAL A 15 -0.74 16.14 1.51
CA VAL A 15 -0.93 17.25 2.45
C VAL A 15 0.00 17.06 3.65
N THR A 16 0.82 18.08 3.93
CA THR A 16 1.76 18.06 5.06
C THR A 16 1.12 18.67 6.31
N GLY A 17 1.12 17.91 7.41
CA GLY A 17 0.77 18.39 8.75
C GLY A 17 1.98 18.80 9.60
N PRO A 18 1.76 19.30 10.83
CA PRO A 18 0.47 19.39 11.51
C PRO A 18 -0.28 20.66 11.12
N ARG A 19 -1.50 20.52 10.57
CA ARG A 19 -2.37 21.67 10.25
C ARG A 19 -3.83 21.26 10.08
N TRP A 20 -4.74 22.23 10.23
CA TRP A 20 -6.12 22.10 9.75
C TRP A 20 -6.19 22.50 8.28
N VAL A 21 -6.94 21.75 7.47
CA VAL A 21 -7.03 21.99 6.03
C VAL A 21 -8.50 22.00 5.63
N PRO A 22 -9.01 23.12 5.10
CA PRO A 22 -10.30 23.12 4.44
C PRO A 22 -10.14 22.50 3.05
N GLU A 23 -10.98 21.51 2.74
CA GLU A 23 -11.00 20.82 1.43
C GLU A 23 -12.40 20.90 0.82
N GLN A 24 -12.47 20.99 -0.51
CA GLN A 24 -13.71 20.88 -1.28
C GLN A 24 -13.69 19.55 -2.03
N HIS A 25 -14.77 18.78 -1.89
CA HIS A 25 -14.90 17.47 -2.51
C HIS A 25 -16.16 17.38 -3.35
N GLY A 26 -16.06 16.74 -4.51
CA GLY A 26 -17.23 16.29 -5.26
C GLY A 26 -17.82 15.01 -4.64
N PHE A 27 -18.99 14.58 -5.14
CA PHE A 27 -19.73 13.43 -4.58
C PHE A 27 -18.98 12.09 -4.53
N ARG A 28 -17.92 11.91 -5.32
CA ARG A 28 -17.13 10.66 -5.40
C ARG A 28 -15.84 10.71 -4.59
N THR A 29 -15.58 11.82 -3.91
CA THR A 29 -14.35 12.04 -3.15
C THR A 29 -14.70 12.44 -1.71
N LEU A 30 -13.77 12.21 -0.80
CA LEU A 30 -13.86 12.63 0.59
C LEU A 30 -12.42 12.76 1.14
N PRO A 31 -12.21 13.34 2.33
CA PRO A 31 -10.89 13.43 2.93
C PRO A 31 -10.48 12.08 3.55
N LEU A 32 -10.23 11.09 2.70
CA LEU A 32 -9.74 9.77 3.09
C LEU A 32 -8.21 9.77 2.99
N LEU A 33 -7.54 10.00 4.12
CA LEU A 33 -6.10 10.20 4.15
C LEU A 33 -5.36 8.96 4.66
N ALA A 34 -4.48 8.41 3.84
CA ALA A 34 -3.49 7.42 4.25
C ALA A 34 -2.38 8.10 5.05
N ARG A 35 -2.04 7.50 6.19
CA ARG A 35 -1.00 7.99 7.09
C ARG A 35 0.39 7.85 6.41
N PRO A 36 1.34 8.76 6.69
CA PRO A 36 2.73 8.54 6.32
C PRO A 36 3.23 7.18 6.77
N ASP A 37 4.14 6.59 5.98
CA ASP A 37 4.72 5.27 6.19
C ASP A 37 3.71 4.12 6.26
N SER A 38 2.52 4.28 5.69
CA SER A 38 1.53 3.21 5.64
C SER A 38 1.69 2.34 4.41
N VAL A 39 1.34 1.07 4.57
CA VAL A 39 1.16 0.11 3.48
C VAL A 39 -0.24 -0.46 3.61
N ILE A 40 -1.08 -0.23 2.60
CA ILE A 40 -2.49 -0.61 2.60
C ILE A 40 -2.67 -1.72 1.55
N PRO A 41 -3.00 -2.96 1.95
CA PRO A 41 -3.29 -4.03 1.01
C PRO A 41 -4.70 -3.87 0.43
N LEU A 42 -4.82 -4.04 -0.89
CA LEU A 42 -6.08 -4.00 -1.63
C LEU A 42 -6.24 -5.30 -2.41
N GLY A 43 -7.35 -6.00 -2.16
CA GLY A 43 -7.74 -7.15 -2.97
C GLY A 43 -8.16 -6.71 -4.38
N VAL A 44 -8.03 -7.60 -5.34
CA VAL A 44 -8.40 -7.35 -6.75
C VAL A 44 -9.90 -7.44 -7.01
N ASP A 45 -10.65 -8.17 -6.17
CA ASP A 45 -12.10 -8.33 -6.29
C ASP A 45 -12.81 -7.20 -5.53
N ASP A 46 -13.43 -6.29 -6.28
CA ASP A 46 -14.21 -5.17 -5.76
C ASP A 46 -15.73 -5.46 -5.72
N GLN A 47 -16.15 -6.66 -6.12
CA GLN A 47 -17.55 -7.07 -6.19
C GLN A 47 -17.99 -7.84 -4.94
N ARG A 48 -17.05 -8.51 -4.25
CA ARG A 48 -17.36 -9.38 -3.10
C ARG A 48 -16.43 -9.11 -1.92
N PRO A 49 -16.97 -9.00 -0.69
CA PRO A 49 -16.16 -8.76 0.49
C PRO A 49 -15.29 -9.96 0.88
N VAL A 50 -15.79 -11.19 0.68
CA VAL A 50 -15.05 -12.43 0.92
C VAL A 50 -14.58 -12.97 -0.43
N SER A 51 -13.27 -12.95 -0.65
CA SER A 51 -12.61 -13.35 -1.90
C SER A 51 -11.19 -13.85 -1.61
N ALA A 52 -10.47 -14.30 -2.63
CA ALA A 52 -9.07 -14.69 -2.50
C ALA A 52 -8.17 -13.44 -2.37
N TRP A 53 -8.18 -12.78 -1.20
CA TRP A 53 -7.56 -11.47 -1.00
C TRP A 53 -6.07 -11.40 -1.36
N ALA A 54 -5.34 -12.52 -1.26
CA ALA A 54 -3.92 -12.60 -1.59
C ALA A 54 -3.65 -12.75 -3.10
N GLU A 55 -4.63 -13.19 -3.89
CA GLU A 55 -4.47 -13.37 -5.34
C GLU A 55 -4.37 -12.02 -6.03
N GLY A 56 -3.15 -11.63 -6.44
CA GLY A 56 -2.92 -10.38 -7.15
C GLY A 56 -2.95 -9.13 -6.27
N VAL A 57 -2.86 -9.28 -4.94
CA VAL A 57 -2.99 -8.20 -3.96
C VAL A 57 -2.11 -6.99 -4.31
N GLU A 58 -2.68 -5.79 -4.24
CA GLU A 58 -1.93 -4.54 -4.38
C GLU A 58 -1.53 -4.02 -3.00
N LEU A 59 -0.22 -3.91 -2.76
CA LEU A 59 0.34 -3.22 -1.61
C LEU A 59 0.56 -1.76 -1.99
N ARG A 60 -0.32 -0.86 -1.51
CA ARG A 60 -0.19 0.57 -1.76
C ARG A 60 0.59 1.25 -0.64
N VAL A 61 1.72 1.86 -0.98
CA VAL A 61 2.68 2.46 -0.05
C VAL A 61 2.56 3.98 -0.09
N HIS A 62 2.40 4.63 1.06
CA HIS A 62 2.14 6.08 1.14
C HIS A 62 3.23 6.82 1.93
N ALA A 63 3.79 7.88 1.33
CA ALA A 63 4.79 8.77 1.93
C ALA A 63 5.81 8.03 2.81
N PHE A 64 6.41 6.99 2.24
CA PHE A 64 7.21 6.00 2.95
C PHE A 64 8.65 6.45 3.04
N ALA A 65 9.06 6.93 4.22
CA ALA A 65 10.36 7.55 4.42
C ALA A 65 11.52 6.56 4.28
N ASP A 66 12.72 7.08 4.00
CA ASP A 66 13.92 6.25 3.95
C ASP A 66 14.19 5.59 5.31
N GLY A 67 14.68 4.35 5.27
CA GLY A 67 14.95 3.52 6.44
C GLY A 67 13.70 2.93 7.13
N VAL A 68 12.49 3.28 6.67
CA VAL A 68 11.25 2.73 7.23
C VAL A 68 11.07 1.27 6.83
N GLU A 69 10.59 0.49 7.81
CA GLU A 69 10.18 -0.89 7.63
C GLU A 69 8.72 -1.10 8.08
N ARG A 70 7.96 -1.87 7.31
CA ARG A 70 6.58 -2.27 7.63
C ARG A 70 6.34 -3.73 7.32
N THR A 71 5.53 -4.37 8.17
CA THR A 71 5.00 -5.71 7.92
C THR A 71 3.51 -5.60 7.60
N VAL A 72 3.07 -6.30 6.56
CA VAL A 72 1.66 -6.47 6.18
C VAL A 72 1.36 -7.96 6.18
N VAL A 73 0.23 -8.34 6.76
CA VAL A 73 -0.25 -9.72 6.76
C VAL A 73 -1.57 -9.75 6.01
N ILE A 74 -1.67 -10.65 5.03
CA ILE A 74 -2.91 -10.93 4.30
C ILE A 74 -3.58 -12.14 4.97
N PRO A 75 -4.74 -11.95 5.59
CA PRO A 75 -5.45 -13.05 6.23
C PRO A 75 -6.03 -14.03 5.22
N ARG A 76 -6.35 -15.24 5.69
CA ARG A 76 -7.25 -16.15 4.98
C ARG A 76 -8.68 -15.63 5.01
N ALA A 77 -9.45 -15.94 3.98
CA ALA A 77 -10.81 -15.43 3.82
C ALA A 77 -11.86 -16.21 4.63
N ASP A 78 -11.57 -17.46 4.96
CA ASP A 78 -12.53 -18.46 5.43
C ASP A 78 -12.23 -19.03 6.83
N ASP A 79 -10.99 -18.94 7.30
CA ASP A 79 -10.55 -19.47 8.61
C ASP A 79 -9.46 -18.57 9.22
N PRO A 80 -9.23 -18.56 10.54
CA PRO A 80 -8.12 -17.82 11.13
C PRO A 80 -6.76 -18.28 10.58
N GLY A 81 -5.93 -17.32 10.20
CA GLY A 81 -4.59 -17.58 9.68
C GLY A 81 -4.17 -16.54 8.65
N GLU A 82 -2.94 -16.68 8.18
CA GLU A 82 -2.38 -15.86 7.11
C GLU A 82 -2.23 -16.67 5.82
N THR A 83 -2.49 -16.01 4.69
CA THR A 83 -2.21 -16.52 3.35
C THR A 83 -0.86 -16.02 2.86
N ALA A 84 -0.49 -14.80 3.24
CA ALA A 84 0.78 -14.18 2.88
C ALA A 84 1.21 -13.15 3.92
N ARG A 85 2.52 -12.98 4.07
CA ARG A 85 3.18 -11.95 4.86
C ARG A 85 4.14 -11.20 3.95
N PHE A 86 4.15 -9.88 4.06
CA PHE A 86 5.04 -9.00 3.34
C PHE A 86 5.82 -8.15 4.32
N GLN A 87 7.13 -8.05 4.15
CA GLN A 87 7.97 -7.08 4.84
C GLN A 87 8.56 -6.14 3.79
N LEU A 88 8.31 -4.84 3.98
CA LEU A 88 8.74 -3.79 3.07
C LEU A 88 9.74 -2.91 3.81
N ARG A 89 10.92 -2.69 3.22
CA ARG A 89 11.94 -1.79 3.76
C ARG A 89 12.46 -0.89 2.67
N ARG A 90 12.44 0.42 2.91
CA ARG A 90 13.04 1.41 1.99
C ARG A 90 14.49 1.66 2.36
N THR A 91 15.34 1.77 1.35
CA THR A 91 16.74 2.20 1.46
C THR A 91 17.08 3.05 0.25
N GLY A 92 17.22 4.36 0.47
CA GLY A 92 17.45 5.34 -0.58
C GLY A 92 16.29 5.41 -1.60
N ASP A 93 16.62 5.11 -2.85
CA ASP A 93 15.73 5.06 -4.00
C ASP A 93 15.20 3.64 -4.30
N ARG A 94 15.36 2.71 -3.36
CA ARG A 94 14.90 1.33 -3.48
C ARG A 94 13.98 0.93 -2.34
N ILE A 95 13.05 0.05 -2.66
CA ILE A 95 12.22 -0.66 -1.68
C ILE A 95 12.40 -2.16 -1.86
N ARG A 96 12.84 -2.81 -0.79
CA ARG A 96 12.94 -4.25 -0.69
C ARG A 96 11.63 -4.80 -0.17
N VAL A 97 11.09 -5.81 -0.85
CA VAL A 97 9.91 -6.57 -0.44
C VAL A 97 10.34 -8.02 -0.24
N THR A 98 10.15 -8.57 0.95
CA THR A 98 10.25 -10.02 1.18
C THR A 98 8.87 -10.58 1.51
N THR A 99 8.57 -11.77 1.00
CA THR A 99 7.26 -12.40 1.19
C THR A 99 7.30 -13.91 1.07
N ASP A 100 6.31 -14.57 1.69
CA ASP A 100 5.98 -15.98 1.50
C ASP A 100 4.75 -16.18 0.60
N SER A 101 4.26 -15.12 -0.05
CA SER A 101 3.07 -15.18 -0.90
C SER A 101 3.20 -16.26 -1.99
N PRO A 102 2.27 -17.23 -2.05
CA PRO A 102 2.23 -18.20 -3.14
C PRO A 102 1.61 -17.60 -4.43
N HIS A 103 1.10 -16.36 -4.37
CA HIS A 103 0.37 -15.69 -5.44
C HIS A 103 1.15 -14.49 -6.00
N PRO A 104 0.85 -14.05 -7.24
CA PRO A 104 1.37 -12.79 -7.74
C PRO A 104 0.87 -11.63 -6.87
N TRP A 105 1.63 -10.56 -6.82
CA TRP A 105 1.33 -9.36 -6.04
C TRP A 105 1.77 -8.11 -6.79
N GLN A 106 1.28 -6.96 -6.35
CA GLN A 106 1.58 -5.66 -6.91
C GLN A 106 2.06 -4.72 -5.81
N LEU A 107 2.97 -3.81 -6.14
CA LEU A 107 3.40 -2.73 -5.26
C LEU A 107 3.13 -1.41 -5.98
N ARG A 108 2.30 -0.55 -5.37
CA ARG A 108 2.02 0.79 -5.85
C ARG A 108 2.58 1.84 -4.91
N ILE A 109 3.27 2.84 -5.44
CA ILE A 109 3.84 3.94 -4.64
C ILE A 109 2.98 5.18 -4.79
N GLY A 110 2.48 5.74 -3.69
CA GLY A 110 1.70 6.97 -3.67
C GLY A 110 0.20 6.76 -3.92
N GLY A 111 -0.37 7.52 -4.86
CA GLY A 111 -1.80 7.51 -5.19
C GLY A 111 -2.21 6.39 -6.17
N PRO A 112 -3.48 6.35 -6.60
CA PRO A 112 -3.99 5.37 -7.56
C PRO A 112 -3.22 5.32 -8.89
N ASP A 113 -2.70 6.46 -9.35
CA ASP A 113 -1.95 6.58 -10.61
C ASP A 113 -0.42 6.50 -10.41
N GLY A 114 0.04 6.17 -9.20
CA GLY A 114 1.45 6.09 -8.88
C GLY A 114 2.17 4.89 -9.52
N PRO A 115 3.52 4.87 -9.50
CA PRO A 115 4.32 3.79 -10.06
C PRO A 115 3.87 2.42 -9.56
N LEU A 116 3.75 1.48 -10.50
CA LEU A 116 3.27 0.13 -10.25
C LEU A 116 4.34 -0.89 -10.62
N HIS A 117 4.65 -1.77 -9.68
CA HIS A 117 5.51 -2.92 -9.88
C HIS A 117 4.74 -4.21 -9.65
N VAL A 118 5.11 -5.28 -10.35
CA VAL A 118 4.47 -6.59 -10.24
C VAL A 118 5.52 -7.60 -9.78
N GLY A 119 5.18 -8.35 -8.72
CA GLY A 119 5.93 -9.52 -8.29
C GLY A 119 5.22 -10.81 -8.74
N PRO A 120 5.85 -11.65 -9.56
CA PRO A 120 5.29 -12.95 -9.93
C PRO A 120 5.09 -13.87 -8.73
N ALA A 121 4.20 -14.85 -8.85
CA ALA A 121 4.02 -15.90 -7.84
C ALA A 121 5.34 -16.60 -7.50
N GLY A 122 5.55 -16.91 -6.21
CA GLY A 122 6.77 -17.57 -5.72
C GLY A 122 7.99 -16.65 -5.61
N THR A 123 7.84 -15.34 -5.85
CA THR A 123 8.89 -14.35 -5.57
C THR A 123 9.07 -14.19 -4.06
N ALA A 124 10.13 -14.77 -3.50
CA ALA A 124 10.43 -14.64 -2.07
C ALA A 124 10.99 -13.26 -1.70
N GLU A 125 11.66 -12.60 -2.65
CA GLU A 125 12.29 -11.30 -2.47
C GLU A 125 12.33 -10.52 -3.78
N ALA A 126 12.05 -9.23 -3.71
CA ALA A 126 12.21 -8.29 -4.81
C ALA A 126 12.80 -6.96 -4.31
N GLU A 127 13.67 -6.37 -5.13
CA GLU A 127 14.18 -5.02 -4.92
C GLU A 127 13.70 -4.14 -6.07
N LEU A 128 12.89 -3.14 -5.75
CA LEU A 128 12.15 -2.34 -6.71
C LEU A 128 12.57 -0.86 -6.62
N PRO A 129 12.59 -0.12 -7.73
CA PRO A 129 12.71 1.34 -7.70
C PRO A 129 11.65 1.96 -6.77
N PHE A 130 12.04 2.99 -6.03
CA PHE A 130 11.15 3.81 -5.24
C PHE A 130 11.18 5.24 -5.75
N GLU A 131 10.33 5.51 -6.74
CA GLU A 131 10.10 6.85 -7.29
C GLU A 131 8.89 7.46 -6.58
N ALA A 132 9.14 8.48 -5.76
CA ALA A 132 8.12 9.18 -4.95
C ALA A 132 7.62 10.45 -5.64
#